data_AF-A0A950BPW6-F1
#
_entry.id   AF-A0A950BPW6-F1
#
_cell.length_a   1.000
_cell.length_b   1.000
_cell.length_c   1.000
_cell.angle_alpha   90.00
_cell.angle_beta   90.00
_cell.angle_gamma   90.00
#
_symmetry.space_group_name_H-M   'P 1'
#
loop_
_entity.id
_entity.type
_entity.pdbx_description
1 polymer ?
#
loop_
_entity_poly.entity_id
_entity_poly.type
_entity_poly.pdbx_seq_one_letter_code
_entity_poly.pdbx_strand_id
1 'polypeptide(L)'
;MLSADRFQRIVWLAKIVAATIVITLSASGVAGATGTMQVQQSDGSTQTYKNVSIVIGNKTLRLTTEDKKGTLLIDRAACYFVHRLMVCLPYSMTLDQGGGSQPLDFLKGTVYLNGTDEKLQLPASSQQFPPNGILLSLTTKIGTIVNLSGTIDKHIK
;
A
#
# COMPACT_ATOMS: atom_id res chain seq x y z
N MET A 1 5.89 76.43 -12.27
CA MET A 1 6.51 75.64 -13.36
C MET A 1 7.55 74.71 -12.75
N LEU A 2 7.15 73.47 -12.50
CA LEU A 2 8.01 72.35 -12.06
C LEU A 2 7.48 71.12 -12.79
N SER A 3 8.43 70.38 -13.37
CA SER A 3 8.31 69.52 -14.54
C SER A 3 7.53 68.21 -14.34
N ALA A 4 6.77 67.82 -15.37
CA ALA A 4 5.90 66.63 -15.45
C ALA A 4 6.66 65.30 -15.64
N ASP A 5 7.99 65.30 -15.68
CA ASP A 5 8.80 64.12 -16.05
C ASP A 5 9.04 63.08 -14.92
N ARG A 6 8.61 63.33 -13.69
CA ARG A 6 8.87 62.38 -12.58
C ARG A 6 7.82 61.28 -12.40
N PHE A 7 6.66 61.36 -13.04
CA PHE A 7 5.59 60.38 -12.85
C PHE A 7 5.75 59.10 -13.69
N GLN A 8 6.56 59.12 -14.75
CA GLN A 8 6.72 57.95 -15.64
C GLN A 8 7.75 56.92 -15.17
N ARG A 9 8.59 57.24 -14.18
CA ARG A 9 9.60 56.29 -13.66
C ARG A 9 9.08 55.32 -12.61
N ILE A 10 7.93 55.61 -11.99
CA ILE A 10 7.33 54.74 -10.96
C ILE A 10 6.51 53.61 -11.57
N VAL A 11 5.99 53.78 -12.80
CA VAL A 11 5.13 52.79 -13.45
C VAL A 11 5.92 51.58 -14.01
N TRP A 12 7.22 51.73 -14.27
CA TRP A 12 8.06 50.63 -14.79
C TRP A 12 8.63 49.68 -13.73
N LEU A 13 8.56 50.03 -12.44
CA LEU A 13 8.94 49.11 -11.35
C LEU A 13 7.80 48.18 -10.92
N ALA A 14 6.57 48.41 -11.40
CA ALA A 14 5.39 47.60 -11.07
C ALA A 14 5.25 46.32 -11.91
N LYS A 15 6.12 46.07 -12.91
CA LYS A 15 6.01 44.92 -13.83
C LYS A 15 7.06 43.82 -13.67
N ILE A 16 8.02 43.94 -12.73
CA ILE A 16 9.07 42.93 -12.49
C ILE A 16 8.92 42.27 -11.10
N VAL A 17 7.74 42.36 -10.48
CA VAL A 17 7.40 41.60 -9.25
C VAL A 17 6.18 40.69 -9.53
N ALA A 18 6.10 40.16 -10.75
CA ALA A 18 5.04 39.26 -11.20
C ALA A 18 5.59 37.92 -11.71
N ALA A 19 6.83 37.57 -11.37
CA ALA A 19 7.54 36.45 -11.97
C ALA A 19 8.38 35.65 -10.97
N THR A 20 7.79 35.19 -9.85
CA THR A 20 8.32 34.04 -9.07
C THR A 20 7.38 33.61 -7.94
N ILE A 21 6.07 33.47 -8.20
CA ILE A 21 5.28 32.53 -7.40
C ILE A 21 5.58 31.15 -7.96
N VAL A 22 6.71 30.59 -7.55
CA VAL A 22 6.96 29.16 -7.66
C VAL A 22 5.90 28.52 -6.80
N ILE A 23 4.80 28.13 -7.44
CA ILE A 23 3.83 27.23 -6.85
C ILE A 23 4.58 25.91 -6.69
N THR A 24 5.33 25.78 -5.60
CA THR A 24 5.64 24.48 -5.01
C THR A 24 4.29 23.91 -4.58
N LEU A 25 3.56 23.34 -5.55
CA LEU A 25 2.59 22.30 -5.27
C LEU A 25 3.41 21.21 -4.60
N SER A 26 3.49 21.30 -3.28
CA SER A 26 3.80 20.20 -2.39
C SER A 26 2.83 19.11 -2.80
N ALA A 27 3.28 18.20 -3.66
CA ALA A 27 2.59 16.96 -3.91
C ALA A 27 2.53 16.28 -2.56
N SER A 28 1.42 16.49 -1.85
CA SER A 28 1.00 15.73 -0.70
C SER A 28 0.83 14.30 -1.20
N GLY A 29 1.95 13.58 -1.33
CA GLY A 29 1.94 12.15 -1.51
C GLY A 29 1.20 11.64 -0.29
N VAL A 30 -0.08 11.35 -0.47
CA VAL A 30 -0.90 10.71 0.54
C VAL A 30 -0.15 9.44 0.83
N ALA A 31 0.50 9.38 1.99
CA ALA A 31 1.22 8.21 2.46
C ALA A 31 0.17 7.14 2.82
N GLY A 32 -0.54 6.65 1.81
CA GLY A 32 -1.47 5.55 1.92
C GLY A 32 -0.70 4.24 1.98
N ALA A 33 -1.28 3.27 2.67
CA ALA A 33 -0.80 1.89 2.62
C ALA A 33 -0.56 1.46 1.18
N THR A 34 0.69 1.12 0.88
CA THR A 34 1.08 0.63 -0.43
C THR A 34 1.90 -0.64 -0.24
N GLY A 35 1.52 -1.64 -1.02
CA GLY A 35 2.25 -2.89 -1.14
C GLY A 35 2.56 -3.22 -2.58
N THR A 36 3.43 -4.20 -2.74
CA THR A 36 3.64 -4.91 -4.00
C THR A 36 3.14 -6.32 -3.83
N MET A 37 2.25 -6.77 -4.72
CA MET A 37 1.80 -8.16 -4.82
C MET A 37 2.42 -8.78 -6.07
N GLN A 38 2.98 -9.97 -5.93
CA GLN A 38 3.45 -10.80 -7.02
C GLN A 38 2.60 -12.06 -7.08
N VAL A 39 2.06 -12.35 -8.25
CA VAL A 39 1.29 -13.55 -8.53
C VAL A 39 2.05 -14.36 -9.57
N GLN A 40 2.64 -15.47 -9.12
CA GLN A 40 3.27 -16.44 -9.99
C GLN A 40 2.26 -17.53 -10.31
N GLN A 41 1.90 -17.67 -11.58
CA GLN A 41 0.97 -18.68 -12.05
C GLN A 41 1.64 -20.05 -12.13
N SER A 42 0.83 -21.11 -12.25
CA SER A 42 1.31 -22.48 -12.36
C SER A 42 2.12 -22.77 -13.64
N ASP A 43 1.96 -21.94 -14.67
CA ASP A 43 2.77 -21.98 -15.89
C ASP A 43 4.14 -21.27 -15.74
N GLY A 44 4.43 -20.73 -14.55
CA GLY A 44 5.65 -20.00 -14.25
C GLY A 44 5.61 -18.51 -14.61
N SER A 45 4.59 -18.03 -15.31
CA SER A 45 4.42 -16.60 -15.58
C SER A 45 4.23 -15.82 -14.27
N THR A 46 4.82 -14.63 -14.19
CA THR A 46 4.76 -13.80 -13.00
C THR A 46 4.16 -12.45 -13.33
N GLN A 47 3.13 -12.06 -12.60
CA GLN A 47 2.48 -10.76 -12.67
C GLN A 47 2.78 -9.98 -11.39
N THR A 48 3.12 -8.70 -11.54
CA THR A 48 3.42 -7.82 -10.41
C THR A 48 2.41 -6.67 -10.37
N TYR A 49 1.72 -6.53 -9.25
CA TYR A 49 0.81 -5.43 -8.96
C TYR A 49 1.48 -4.50 -7.95
N LYS A 50 1.70 -3.26 -8.36
CA LYS A 50 2.23 -2.20 -7.49
C LYS A 50 1.07 -1.44 -6.84
N ASN A 51 1.37 -0.64 -5.82
CA ASN A 51 0.42 0.23 -5.15
C ASN A 51 -0.84 -0.51 -4.66
N VAL A 52 -0.67 -1.75 -4.21
CA VAL A 52 -1.78 -2.53 -3.64
C VAL A 52 -2.19 -1.88 -2.33
N SER A 53 -3.46 -1.51 -2.23
CA SER A 53 -4.04 -0.99 -1.00
C SER A 53 -4.21 -2.12 -0.01
N ILE A 54 -3.62 -1.97 1.18
CA ILE A 54 -3.69 -2.96 2.25
C ILE A 54 -4.46 -2.39 3.42
N VAL A 55 -5.62 -2.98 3.71
CA VAL A 55 -6.55 -2.49 4.72
C VAL A 55 -6.96 -3.63 5.63
N ILE A 56 -6.86 -3.42 6.95
CA ILE A 56 -7.41 -4.33 7.95
C ILE A 56 -8.60 -3.64 8.60
N GLY A 57 -9.79 -4.22 8.47
CA GLY A 57 -11.01 -3.69 9.06
C GLY A 57 -12.05 -4.79 9.26
N ASN A 58 -12.87 -4.69 10.31
CA ASN A 58 -13.88 -5.71 10.65
C ASN A 58 -13.31 -7.13 10.68
N LYS A 59 -12.11 -7.31 11.26
CA LYS A 59 -11.38 -8.60 11.31
C LYS A 59 -11.06 -9.22 9.94
N THR A 60 -11.16 -8.44 8.87
CA THR A 60 -10.88 -8.87 7.49
C THR A 60 -9.65 -8.13 6.98
N LEU A 61 -8.72 -8.85 6.36
CA LEU A 61 -7.64 -8.25 5.58
C LEU A 61 -8.11 -8.11 4.13
N ARG A 62 -8.09 -6.89 3.61
CA ARG A 62 -8.46 -6.54 2.24
C ARG A 62 -7.24 -6.04 1.49
N LEU A 63 -6.95 -6.66 0.35
CA LEU A 63 -5.87 -6.29 -0.56
C LEU A 63 -6.50 -5.90 -1.89
N THR A 64 -6.45 -4.63 -2.26
CA THR A 64 -7.09 -4.12 -3.49
C THR A 64 -6.03 -3.63 -4.47
N THR A 65 -6.10 -4.08 -5.72
CA THR A 65 -5.21 -3.59 -6.79
C THR A 65 -5.42 -2.10 -7.05
N GLU A 66 -4.38 -1.42 -7.56
CA GLU A 66 -4.43 0.02 -7.86
C GLU A 66 -5.58 0.39 -8.81
N ASP A 67 -5.84 -0.46 -9.80
CA ASP A 67 -6.93 -0.29 -10.78
C ASP A 67 -8.32 -0.65 -10.22
N LYS A 68 -8.39 -1.11 -8.96
CA LYS A 68 -9.60 -1.53 -8.25
C LYS A 68 -10.37 -2.67 -8.94
N LYS A 69 -9.74 -3.39 -9.87
CA LYS A 69 -10.38 -4.50 -10.59
C LYS A 69 -10.35 -5.81 -9.82
N GLY A 70 -9.41 -5.98 -8.89
CA GLY A 70 -9.27 -7.17 -8.07
C GLY A 70 -9.14 -6.81 -6.60
N THR A 71 -9.91 -7.49 -5.76
CA THR A 71 -9.80 -7.40 -4.30
C THR A 71 -9.72 -8.79 -3.69
N LEU A 72 -8.61 -9.06 -3.00
CA LEU A 72 -8.45 -10.27 -2.19
C LEU A 72 -8.92 -9.99 -0.76
N LEU A 73 -9.84 -10.82 -0.28
CA LEU A 73 -10.39 -10.76 1.07
C LEU A 73 -9.93 -12.00 1.85
N ILE A 74 -9.35 -11.79 3.02
CA ILE A 74 -9.06 -12.84 4.00
C ILE A 74 -9.93 -12.58 5.21
N ASP A 75 -11.04 -13.31 5.29
CA ASP A 75 -12.10 -13.11 6.28
C ASP A 75 -11.96 -14.04 7.50
N ARG A 76 -11.20 -15.14 7.36
CA ARG A 76 -10.93 -16.06 8.47
C ARG A 76 -9.47 -16.54 8.49
N ALA A 77 -8.83 -16.36 9.64
CA ALA A 77 -7.48 -16.83 9.90
C ALA A 77 -7.30 -17.20 11.37
N ALA A 78 -6.44 -18.19 11.63
CA ALA A 78 -5.98 -18.50 12.97
C ALA A 78 -4.69 -17.71 13.23
N CYS A 79 -4.71 -16.82 14.21
CA CYS A 79 -3.57 -15.94 14.50
C CYS A 79 -2.95 -16.26 15.87
N TYR A 80 -1.63 -16.15 15.93
CA TYR A 80 -0.85 -16.23 17.16
C TYR A 80 0.29 -15.21 17.12
N PHE A 81 0.89 -14.91 18.27
CA PHE A 81 2.01 -13.99 18.36
C PHE A 81 3.33 -14.75 18.53
N VAL A 82 4.35 -14.32 17.79
CA VAL A 82 5.74 -14.72 18.00
C VAL A 82 6.49 -13.46 18.41
N HIS A 83 6.79 -13.33 19.70
CA HIS A 83 7.21 -12.05 20.30
C HIS A 83 6.16 -10.95 20.06
N ARG A 84 6.51 -9.92 19.27
CA ARG A 84 5.63 -8.79 18.90
C ARG A 84 5.08 -8.89 17.47
N LEU A 85 5.44 -9.95 16.75
CA LEU A 85 4.99 -10.21 15.39
C LEU A 85 3.73 -11.07 15.42
N MET A 86 2.65 -10.62 14.79
CA MET A 86 1.45 -11.41 14.63
C MET A 86 1.60 -12.30 13.39
N VAL A 87 1.36 -13.59 13.57
CA VAL A 87 1.41 -14.61 12.51
C VAL A 87 0.02 -15.20 12.36
N CYS A 88 -0.56 -15.08 11.17
CA CYS A 88 -1.89 -15.58 10.86
C CYS A 88 -1.81 -16.66 9.78
N LEU A 89 -2.56 -17.73 9.98
CA LEU A 89 -2.76 -18.83 9.04
C LEU A 89 -4.16 -18.71 8.46
N PRO A 90 -4.33 -18.15 7.25
CA PRO A 90 -5.64 -18.05 6.63
C PRO A 90 -6.21 -19.45 6.39
N TYR A 91 -7.53 -19.59 6.50
CA TYR A 91 -8.26 -20.82 6.09
C TYR A 91 -9.54 -20.52 5.28
N SER A 92 -9.84 -19.23 5.02
CA SER A 92 -10.90 -18.79 4.12
C SER A 92 -10.45 -17.52 3.41
N MET A 93 -10.65 -17.47 2.09
CA MET A 93 -10.28 -16.35 1.24
C MET A 93 -11.22 -16.22 0.06
N THR A 94 -11.46 -14.99 -0.36
CA THR A 94 -12.36 -14.68 -1.48
C THR A 94 -11.69 -13.67 -2.41
N LEU A 95 -11.79 -13.91 -3.71
CA LEU A 95 -11.41 -12.96 -4.75
C LEU A 95 -12.65 -12.28 -5.31
N ASP A 96 -12.74 -10.97 -5.11
CA ASP A 96 -13.73 -10.13 -5.77
C ASP A 96 -13.09 -9.54 -7.04
N GLN A 97 -13.60 -9.95 -8.19
CA GLN A 97 -13.13 -9.49 -9.50
C GLN A 97 -14.27 -9.51 -10.53
N GLY A 98 -14.35 -8.46 -11.34
CA GLY A 98 -15.34 -8.37 -12.42
C GLY A 98 -16.80 -8.35 -11.93
N GLY A 99 -17.05 -7.88 -10.70
CA GLY A 99 -18.38 -7.84 -10.09
C GLY A 99 -18.85 -9.18 -9.51
N GLY A 100 -17.99 -10.19 -9.49
CA GLY A 100 -18.25 -11.50 -8.89
C GLY A 100 -17.30 -11.78 -7.73
N SER A 101 -17.81 -12.47 -6.72
CA SER A 101 -17.06 -12.88 -5.53
C SER A 101 -16.88 -14.40 -5.56
N GLN A 102 -15.63 -14.85 -5.68
CA GLN A 102 -15.29 -16.27 -5.83
C GLN A 102 -14.40 -16.74 -4.68
N PRO A 103 -14.76 -17.83 -3.97
CA PRO A 103 -13.88 -18.40 -2.97
C PRO A 103 -12.58 -18.88 -3.65
N LEU A 104 -11.45 -18.60 -3.03
CA LEU A 104 -10.16 -19.10 -3.49
C LEU A 104 -9.77 -20.35 -2.72
N ASP A 105 -9.65 -21.44 -3.45
CA ASP A 105 -9.09 -22.68 -2.94
C ASP A 105 -7.57 -22.59 -2.82
N PHE A 106 -7.06 -22.62 -1.58
CA PHE A 106 -5.64 -22.64 -1.31
C PHE A 106 -5.17 -23.84 -0.51
N LEU A 107 -3.90 -24.17 -0.71
CA LEU A 107 -3.22 -25.28 -0.06
C LEU A 107 -2.64 -24.85 1.28
N LYS A 108 -1.97 -23.69 1.30
CA LYS A 108 -1.34 -23.10 2.48
C LYS A 108 -1.16 -21.61 2.33
N GLY A 109 -1.11 -20.90 3.43
CA GLY A 109 -0.77 -19.49 3.46
C GLY A 109 -0.25 -19.06 4.82
N THR A 110 0.48 -17.96 4.86
CA THR A 110 0.91 -17.31 6.10
C THR A 110 0.94 -15.80 5.89
N VAL A 111 0.42 -15.09 6.88
CA VAL A 111 0.45 -13.62 6.94
C VAL A 111 1.23 -13.20 8.17
N TYR A 112 2.28 -12.42 7.99
CA TYR A 112 3.04 -11.78 9.05
C TYR A 112 2.64 -10.30 9.11
N LEU A 113 2.30 -9.83 10.31
CA LEU A 113 1.88 -8.46 10.57
C LEU A 113 2.71 -7.88 11.70
N ASN A 114 3.37 -6.76 11.44
CA ASN A 114 4.02 -5.96 12.45
C ASN A 114 3.13 -4.78 12.77
N GLY A 115 2.31 -4.88 13.82
CA GLY A 115 1.44 -3.78 14.27
C GLY A 115 2.16 -2.67 15.07
N THR A 116 3.49 -2.72 15.15
CA THR A 116 4.29 -1.79 15.96
C THR A 116 4.94 -0.70 15.10
N ASP A 117 5.39 0.37 15.75
CA ASP A 117 6.16 1.45 15.11
C ASP A 117 7.67 1.15 15.03
N GLU A 118 8.09 -0.03 15.48
CA GLU A 118 9.48 -0.46 15.47
C GLU A 118 9.73 -1.48 14.36
N LYS A 119 10.97 -1.54 13.87
CA LYS A 119 11.40 -2.67 13.04
C LYS A 119 11.48 -3.93 13.90
N LEU A 120 10.94 -5.04 13.41
CA LEU A 120 11.01 -6.34 14.07
C LEU A 120 11.88 -7.30 13.27
N GLN A 121 12.58 -8.22 13.91
CA GLN A 121 13.28 -9.29 13.21
C GLN A 121 12.30 -10.39 12.81
N LEU A 122 12.39 -10.89 11.57
CA LEU A 122 11.62 -12.06 11.17
C LEU A 122 12.12 -13.32 11.91
N PRO A 123 11.23 -14.21 12.36
CA PRO A 123 11.63 -15.48 12.95
C PRO A 123 12.53 -16.26 11.98
N ALA A 124 13.67 -16.75 12.47
CA ALA A 124 14.65 -17.51 11.70
C ALA A 124 15.24 -16.80 10.46
N SER A 125 15.20 -15.46 10.41
CA SER A 125 15.81 -14.66 9.34
C SER A 125 16.58 -13.48 9.92
N SER A 126 17.65 -13.05 9.24
CA SER A 126 18.36 -11.80 9.54
C SER A 126 17.64 -10.56 8.97
N GLN A 127 16.58 -10.76 8.18
CA GLN A 127 15.81 -9.67 7.61
C GLN A 127 15.00 -8.93 8.67
N GLN A 128 15.04 -7.59 8.57
CA GLN A 128 14.20 -6.70 9.36
C GLN A 128 12.87 -6.48 8.65
N PHE A 129 11.79 -6.60 9.41
CA PHE A 129 10.43 -6.36 8.99
C PHE A 129 10.03 -4.94 9.38
N PRO A 130 9.58 -4.10 8.43
CA PRO A 130 9.36 -2.68 8.70
C PRO A 130 8.21 -2.45 9.69
N PRO A 131 8.18 -1.28 10.35
CA PRO A 131 7.04 -0.83 11.14
C PRO A 131 5.74 -0.88 10.34
N ASN A 132 4.63 -1.28 10.96
CA ASN A 132 3.33 -1.41 10.30
C ASN A 132 3.39 -2.31 9.05
N GLY A 133 4.39 -3.20 8.96
CA GLY A 133 4.64 -4.05 7.80
C GLY A 133 3.68 -5.22 7.70
N ILE A 134 3.42 -5.64 6.46
CA ILE A 134 2.75 -6.90 6.13
C ILE A 134 3.62 -7.73 5.18
N LEU A 135 3.68 -9.04 5.42
CA LEU A 135 4.10 -10.04 4.46
C LEU A 135 3.01 -11.09 4.35
N LEU A 136 2.67 -11.47 3.13
CA LEU A 136 1.77 -12.57 2.85
C LEU A 136 2.46 -13.49 1.85
N SER A 137 2.36 -14.79 2.10
CA SER A 137 2.71 -15.83 1.14
C SER A 137 1.60 -16.86 1.13
N LEU A 138 1.06 -17.15 -0.04
CA LEU A 138 -0.05 -18.05 -0.27
C LEU A 138 0.27 -18.96 -1.46
N THR A 139 -0.13 -20.22 -1.37
CA THR A 139 -0.09 -21.16 -2.49
C THR A 139 -1.49 -21.72 -2.71
N THR A 140 -2.06 -21.52 -3.90
CA THR A 140 -3.38 -22.04 -4.26
C THR A 140 -3.32 -23.55 -4.50
N LYS A 141 -4.47 -24.24 -4.52
CA LYS A 141 -4.51 -25.68 -4.86
C LYS A 141 -4.02 -25.98 -6.28
N ILE A 142 -4.15 -25.02 -7.19
CA ILE A 142 -3.71 -25.14 -8.58
C ILE A 142 -2.24 -24.74 -8.79
N GLY A 143 -1.50 -24.42 -7.71
CA GLY A 143 -0.08 -24.12 -7.77
C GLY A 143 0.27 -22.64 -8.00
N THR A 144 -0.71 -21.73 -8.06
CA THR A 144 -0.45 -20.29 -8.09
C THR A 144 0.14 -19.83 -6.76
N ILE A 145 1.24 -19.10 -6.80
CA ILE A 145 1.88 -18.52 -5.61
C ILE A 145 1.58 -17.02 -5.59
N VAL A 146 1.04 -16.54 -4.47
CA VAL A 146 0.78 -15.12 -4.25
C VAL A 146 1.66 -14.66 -3.10
N ASN A 147 2.55 -13.71 -3.38
CA ASN A 147 3.37 -13.05 -2.38
C ASN A 147 2.99 -11.58 -2.31
N LEU A 148 2.86 -11.01 -1.12
CA LEU A 148 2.65 -9.58 -0.92
C LEU A 148 3.57 -9.06 0.17
N SER A 149 4.15 -7.89 -0.08
CA SER A 149 4.93 -7.12 0.89
C SER A 149 4.50 -5.66 0.86
N GLY A 150 4.31 -5.02 2.02
CA GLY A 150 3.94 -3.61 2.08
C GLY A 150 3.80 -3.10 3.49
N THR A 151 3.13 -1.95 3.63
CA THR A 151 2.74 -1.37 4.91
C THR A 151 1.22 -1.27 5.00
N ILE A 152 0.70 -1.43 6.21
CA ILE A 152 -0.72 -1.35 6.54
C ILE A 152 -1.03 0.09 6.95
N ASP A 153 -2.18 0.60 6.55
CA ASP A 153 -2.61 1.94 6.95
C ASP A 153 -3.12 1.86 8.38
N LYS A 154 -2.60 2.72 9.24
CA LYS A 154 -2.86 2.70 10.68
C LYS A 154 -4.19 3.38 11.02
N HIS A 155 -5.24 3.21 10.20
CA HIS A 155 -6.47 3.97 10.36
C HIS A 155 -7.72 3.23 9.89
N ILE A 156 -8.21 2.27 10.69
CA ILE A 156 -9.67 2.06 10.82
C ILE A 156 -9.96 1.79 12.31
N LYS A 157 -10.45 2.81 13.01
CA LYS A 157 -11.14 2.66 14.31
C LYS A 157 -12.53 2.11 14.07
#